data_AF-A0A2Z7BF18-F1
#
_entry.id   AF-A0A2Z7BF18-F1
#
_cell.length_a   1.000
_cell.length_b   1.000
_cell.length_c   1.000
_cell.angle_alpha   90.00
_cell.angle_beta   90.00
_cell.angle_gamma   90.00
#
_symmetry.space_group_name_H-M   'P 1'
#
loop_
_entity.id
_entity.type
_entity.pdbx_description
1 polymer ?
#
loop_
_entity_poly.entity_id
_entity_poly.type
_entity_poly.pdbx_seq_one_letter_code
_entity_poly.pdbx_strand_id
1 'polypeptide(L)'
;MDLIELLAIFGPGISGAVFGVGWWFWVDAVVCSAVKVPFVHYLPGICASLAALMFNCVKKEDIDYSPYDEGEWRLKLWLFIAYVVSFVSLAASVGLLIQDAMVTTGPSAWTGTAGVLQCVCVLIR
;
A
#
# COMPACT_ATOMS: atom_id res chain seq x y z
N MET A 1 19.95 -14.86 -21.37
CA MET A 1 19.35 -13.74 -20.62
C MET A 1 19.59 -14.05 -19.17
N ASP A 2 20.35 -13.21 -18.49
CA ASP A 2 20.65 -13.43 -17.08
C ASP A 2 19.39 -13.21 -16.24
N LEU A 3 19.32 -13.85 -15.07
CA LEU A 3 18.17 -13.76 -14.16
C LEU A 3 17.83 -12.29 -13.81
N ILE A 4 18.85 -11.44 -13.72
CA ILE A 4 18.72 -10.01 -13.42
C ILE A 4 18.04 -9.26 -14.58
N GLU A 5 18.36 -9.58 -15.82
CA GLU A 5 17.71 -8.99 -17.00
C GLU A 5 16.25 -9.44 -17.10
N LEU A 6 15.99 -10.72 -16.80
CA LEU A 6 14.63 -11.26 -16.75
C LEU A 6 13.79 -10.53 -15.68
N LEU A 7 14.34 -10.34 -14.47
CA LEU A 7 13.68 -9.61 -13.39
C LEU A 7 13.47 -8.13 -13.72
N ALA A 8 14.40 -7.49 -14.44
CA ALA A 8 14.25 -6.10 -14.86
C ALA A 8 13.08 -5.92 -15.86
N ILE A 9 12.87 -6.90 -16.75
CA ILE A 9 11.79 -6.86 -17.75
C ILE A 9 10.43 -7.18 -17.12
N PHE A 10 10.34 -8.23 -16.30
CA PHE A 10 9.06 -8.68 -15.73
C PHE A 10 8.68 -7.99 -14.42
N GLY A 11 9.64 -7.38 -13.72
CA GLY A 11 9.44 -6.74 -12.42
C GLY A 11 8.27 -5.75 -12.37
N PRO A 12 8.17 -4.77 -13.31
CA PRO A 12 7.05 -3.85 -13.35
C PRO A 12 5.70 -4.57 -13.53
N GLY A 13 5.64 -5.58 -14.39
CA GLY A 13 4.42 -6.37 -14.62
C GLY A 13 3.98 -7.13 -13.37
N ILE A 14 4.92 -7.76 -12.66
CA ILE A 14 4.64 -8.45 -11.39
C ILE A 14 4.17 -7.43 -10.33
N SER A 15 4.82 -6.28 -10.19
CA SER A 15 4.39 -5.25 -9.24
C SER A 15 2.96 -4.74 -9.53
N GLY A 16 2.62 -4.55 -10.81
CA GLY A 16 1.26 -4.16 -11.21
C GLY A 16 0.23 -5.24 -10.89
N ALA A 17 0.57 -6.51 -11.10
CA ALA A 17 -0.30 -7.64 -10.75
C ALA A 17 -0.54 -7.71 -9.23
N VAL A 18 0.50 -7.57 -8.40
CA VAL A 18 0.36 -7.60 -6.94
C VAL A 18 -0.45 -6.40 -6.42
N PHE A 19 -0.25 -5.21 -6.99
CA PHE A 19 -1.09 -4.04 -6.69
C PHE A 19 -2.56 -4.29 -7.05
N GLY A 20 -2.82 -4.88 -8.22
CA GLY A 20 -4.16 -5.27 -8.65
C GLY A 20 -4.81 -6.31 -7.74
N VAL A 21 -4.06 -7.31 -7.28
CA VAL A 21 -4.52 -8.32 -6.32
C VAL A 21 -4.92 -7.68 -4.99
N GLY A 22 -4.15 -6.71 -4.49
CA GLY A 22 -4.49 -5.99 -3.27
C GLY A 22 -5.86 -5.29 -3.37
N TRP A 23 -6.09 -4.56 -4.47
CA TRP A 23 -7.39 -3.92 -4.71
C TRP A 23 -8.52 -4.92 -4.98
N TRP A 24 -8.22 -6.06 -5.60
CA TRP A 24 -9.20 -7.11 -5.81
C TRP A 24 -9.71 -7.68 -4.48
N PHE A 25 -8.82 -8.01 -3.53
CA PHE A 25 -9.22 -8.47 -2.19
C PHE A 25 -10.18 -7.48 -1.51
N TRP A 26 -9.87 -6.18 -1.59
CA TRP A 26 -10.71 -5.14 -1.00
C TRP A 26 -12.10 -5.06 -1.67
N VAL A 27 -12.14 -4.98 -3.00
CA VAL A 27 -13.40 -4.89 -3.75
C VAL A 27 -14.26 -6.13 -3.53
N ASP A 28 -13.67 -7.32 -3.52
CA ASP A 28 -14.36 -8.57 -3.21
C ASP A 28 -15.01 -8.52 -1.82
N ALA A 29 -14.26 -8.10 -0.80
CA ALA A 29 -14.79 -8.00 0.56
C ALA A 29 -15.94 -6.98 0.69
N VAL A 30 -15.86 -5.85 -0.03
CA VAL A 30 -16.94 -4.84 -0.05
C VAL A 30 -18.19 -5.39 -0.73
N VAL A 31 -18.04 -6.10 -1.86
CA VAL A 31 -19.17 -6.67 -2.61
C VAL A 31 -19.83 -7.83 -1.85
N CYS A 32 -19.03 -8.67 -1.19
CA CYS A 32 -19.51 -9.80 -0.41
C CYS A 32 -20.03 -9.41 0.98
N SER A 33 -19.88 -8.15 1.40
CA SER A 33 -20.35 -7.70 2.70
C SER A 33 -21.88 -7.60 2.75
N ALA A 34 -22.49 -8.27 3.73
CA ALA A 34 -23.94 -8.17 3.98
C ALA A 34 -24.36 -6.80 4.56
N VAL A 35 -23.41 -6.04 5.10
CA VAL A 35 -23.62 -4.72 5.69
C VAL A 35 -22.84 -3.67 4.91
N LYS A 36 -23.38 -2.46 4.81
CA LYS A 36 -22.66 -1.34 4.19
C LYS A 36 -21.37 -1.06 4.96
N VAL A 37 -20.24 -1.30 4.30
CA VAL A 37 -18.91 -0.99 4.84
C VAL A 37 -18.77 0.53 5.00
N PRO A 38 -18.44 1.04 6.20
CA PRO A 38 -18.29 2.47 6.41
C PRO A 38 -17.05 3.00 5.70
N PHE A 39 -17.07 4.28 5.33
CA PHE A 39 -16.01 4.90 4.53
C PHE A 39 -14.61 4.82 5.20
N VAL A 40 -14.57 4.73 6.53
CA VAL A 40 -13.30 4.63 7.27
C VAL A 40 -12.46 3.43 6.87
N HIS A 41 -13.07 2.30 6.47
CA HIS A 41 -12.33 1.11 6.04
C HIS A 41 -11.67 1.26 4.66
N TYR A 42 -12.07 2.24 3.86
CA TYR A 42 -11.46 2.50 2.56
C TYR A 42 -10.17 3.33 2.69
N LEU A 43 -10.05 4.13 3.76
CA LEU A 43 -8.94 5.07 3.95
C LEU A 43 -7.56 4.40 3.98
N PRO A 44 -7.35 3.28 4.71
CA PRO A 44 -6.05 2.61 4.74
C PRO A 44 -5.54 2.23 3.35
N GLY A 45 -6.37 1.56 2.54
CA GLY A 45 -5.98 1.12 1.19
C GLY A 45 -5.70 2.27 0.23
N ILE A 46 -6.45 3.37 0.33
CA ILE A 46 -6.23 4.58 -0.47
C ILE A 46 -4.90 5.24 -0.07
N CYS A 47 -4.64 5.39 1.23
CA CYS A 47 -3.39 5.95 1.74
C CYS A 47 -2.19 5.06 1.39
N ALA A 48 -2.34 3.74 1.46
CA ALA A 48 -1.32 2.79 1.02
C ALA A 48 -1.01 2.95 -0.48
N SER A 49 -2.04 3.14 -1.32
CA SER A 49 -1.87 3.36 -2.76
C SER A 49 -1.18 4.70 -3.07
N LEU A 50 -1.50 5.74 -2.29
CA LEU A 50 -0.82 7.02 -2.38
C LEU A 50 0.66 6.87 -2.00
N ALA A 51 0.98 6.19 -0.91
CA ALA A 51 2.36 5.92 -0.52
C ALA A 51 3.12 5.12 -1.59
N ALA A 52 2.49 4.08 -2.17
CA ALA A 52 3.05 3.32 -3.28
C ALA A 52 3.36 4.25 -4.47
N LEU A 53 2.45 5.15 -4.84
CA LEU A 53 2.68 6.15 -5.89
C LEU A 53 3.86 7.06 -5.53
N MET A 54 3.92 7.58 -4.29
CA MET A 54 5.02 8.43 -3.84
C MET A 54 6.38 7.74 -3.98
N PHE A 55 6.48 6.46 -3.63
CA PHE A 55 7.69 5.67 -3.83
C PHE A 55 7.99 5.41 -5.31
N ASN A 56 6.97 5.27 -6.17
CA ASN A 56 7.15 5.08 -7.61
C ASN A 56 7.63 6.36 -8.31
N CYS A 57 7.35 7.55 -7.75
CA CYS A 57 7.82 8.83 -8.28
C CYS A 57 9.32 9.11 -8.01
N VAL A 58 10.01 8.26 -7.25
CA VAL A 58 11.44 8.42 -6.94
C VAL A 58 12.27 7.44 -7.76
N LYS A 59 13.24 7.96 -8.52
CA LYS A 59 14.23 7.14 -9.20
C LYS A 59 15.35 6.77 -8.22
N LYS A 60 15.89 5.56 -8.35
CA LYS A 60 17.01 5.10 -7.51
C LYS A 60 18.28 5.93 -7.71
N GLU A 61 18.48 6.45 -8.91
CA GLU A 61 19.62 7.31 -9.28
C GLU A 61 19.62 8.64 -8.52
N ASP A 62 18.43 9.18 -8.21
CA ASP A 62 18.29 10.46 -7.50
C ASP A 62 18.62 10.33 -5.99
N ILE A 63 18.74 9.11 -5.48
CA ILE A 63 19.07 8.84 -4.06
C ILE A 63 20.59 8.90 -3.83
N ASP A 64 21.40 8.81 -4.89
CA ASP A 64 22.85 8.75 -4.77
C ASP A 64 23.45 10.12 -4.40
N TYR A 65 24.40 10.11 -3.48
CA TYR A 65 24.93 11.33 -2.88
C TYR A 65 25.83 12.08 -3.87
N SER A 66 25.42 13.29 -4.27
CA SER A 66 26.28 14.24 -4.97
C SER A 66 26.62 15.41 -4.05
N PRO A 67 27.91 15.68 -3.75
CA PRO A 67 28.33 16.77 -2.87
C PRO A 67 28.00 18.18 -3.41
N TYR A 68 27.45 18.30 -4.61
CA TYR A 68 27.06 19.55 -5.25
C TYR A 68 25.55 19.73 -5.40
N ASP A 69 24.71 18.82 -4.87
CA ASP A 69 23.25 18.87 -5.08
C ASP A 69 22.49 19.33 -3.83
N GLU A 70 21.92 20.54 -3.88
CA GLU A 70 21.12 21.13 -2.81
C GLU A 70 19.69 20.53 -2.73
N GLY A 71 19.28 19.72 -3.70
CA GLY A 71 17.95 19.09 -3.79
C GLY A 71 17.72 17.89 -2.85
N GLU A 72 18.77 17.39 -2.22
CA GLU A 72 18.78 16.11 -1.49
C GLU A 72 17.77 16.06 -0.32
N TRP A 73 17.63 17.17 0.43
CA TRP A 73 16.73 17.22 1.60
C TRP A 73 15.26 17.11 1.20
N ARG A 74 14.88 17.57 0.01
CA ARG A 74 13.51 17.49 -0.51
C ARG A 74 13.13 16.05 -0.83
N LEU A 75 14.06 15.30 -1.43
CA LEU A 75 13.88 13.88 -1.72
C LEU A 75 13.79 13.06 -0.44
N LYS A 76 14.70 13.33 0.53
CA LYS A 76 14.66 12.69 1.85
C LYS A 76 13.36 12.97 2.59
N LEU A 77 12.87 14.22 2.56
CA LEU A 77 11.60 14.58 3.16
C LEU A 77 10.42 13.90 2.46
N TRP A 78 10.43 13.84 1.12
CA TRP A 78 9.40 13.16 0.34
C TRP A 78 9.32 11.66 0.67
N LEU A 79 10.47 10.98 0.70
CA LEU A 79 10.56 9.58 1.10
C LEU A 79 10.14 9.37 2.56
N PHE A 80 10.54 10.27 3.46
CA PHE A 80 10.10 10.22 4.86
C PHE A 80 8.57 10.29 4.98
N ILE A 81 7.92 11.21 4.26
CA ILE A 81 6.45 11.31 4.25
C ILE A 81 5.85 10.03 3.66
N ALA A 82 6.38 9.49 2.57
CA ALA A 82 5.91 8.23 1.98
C ALA A 82 5.97 7.07 3.00
N TYR A 83 7.08 6.97 3.75
CA TYR A 83 7.22 5.98 4.83
C TYR A 83 6.19 6.18 5.94
N VAL A 84 5.98 7.41 6.42
CA VAL A 84 4.98 7.70 7.46
C VAL A 84 3.58 7.34 6.98
N VAL A 85 3.20 7.72 5.76
CA VAL A 85 1.88 7.40 5.18
C VAL A 85 1.71 5.89 5.05
N SER A 86 2.74 5.17 4.57
CA SER A 86 2.71 3.70 4.47
C SER A 86 2.51 3.03 5.84
N PHE A 87 3.26 3.46 6.85
CA PHE A 87 3.19 2.88 8.20
C PHE A 87 1.83 3.14 8.86
N VAL A 88 1.34 4.37 8.79
CA VAL A 88 0.04 4.75 9.35
C VAL A 88 -1.09 4.01 8.63
N SER A 89 -1.00 3.83 7.31
CA SER A 89 -2.02 3.08 6.56
C SER A 89 -2.09 1.61 6.99
N LEU A 90 -0.95 0.95 7.17
CA LEU A 90 -0.91 -0.44 7.63
C LEU A 90 -1.42 -0.56 9.08
N ALA A 91 -0.97 0.33 9.97
CA ALA A 91 -1.42 0.35 11.36
C ALA A 91 -2.93 0.60 11.50
N ALA A 92 -3.48 1.55 10.72
CA ALA A 92 -4.92 1.83 10.68
C ALA A 92 -5.71 0.61 10.18
N SER A 93 -5.22 -0.06 9.14
CA SER A 93 -5.84 -1.28 8.61
C SER A 93 -5.91 -2.40 9.66
N VAL A 94 -4.81 -2.65 10.37
CA VAL A 94 -4.77 -3.63 11.47
C VAL A 94 -5.71 -3.22 12.61
N GLY A 95 -5.78 -1.93 12.94
CA GLY A 95 -6.72 -1.40 13.93
C GLY A 95 -8.19 -1.67 13.57
N LEU A 96 -8.56 -1.49 12.30
CA LEU A 96 -9.91 -1.79 11.82
C LEU A 96 -10.20 -3.29 11.79
N LEU A 97 -9.21 -4.14 11.48
CA LEU A 97 -9.36 -5.59 11.64
C LEU A 97 -9.66 -5.98 13.09
N ILE A 98 -8.94 -5.41 14.06
CA ILE A 98 -9.20 -5.66 15.49
C ILE A 98 -10.62 -5.21 15.84
N GLN A 99 -11.06 -4.05 15.35
CA GLN A 99 -12.43 -3.57 15.58
C GLN A 99 -13.48 -4.51 15.00
N ASP A 100 -13.33 -4.95 13.75
CA ASP A 100 -14.26 -5.86 13.08
C ASP A 100 -14.26 -7.27 13.72
N ALA A 101 -13.15 -7.67 14.35
CA ALA A 101 -13.07 -8.93 15.09
C ALA A 101 -13.79 -8.86 16.45
N MET A 102 -13.83 -7.68 17.07
CA MET A 102 -14.41 -7.50 18.41
C MET A 102 -15.89 -7.09 18.38
N VAL A 103 -16.33 -6.41 17.32
CA VAL A 103 -17.68 -5.84 17.21
C VAL A 103 -18.53 -6.66 16.24
N THR A 104 -19.55 -7.35 16.75
CA THR A 104 -20.41 -8.24 15.96
C THR A 104 -21.51 -7.54 15.17
N THR A 105 -21.74 -6.25 15.43
CA THR A 105 -22.76 -5.44 14.73
C THR A 105 -22.23 -4.76 13.46
N GLY A 106 -20.92 -4.86 13.20
CA GLY A 106 -20.24 -4.20 12.09
C GLY A 106 -19.99 -5.11 10.88
N PRO A 107 -19.15 -4.66 9.94
CA PRO A 107 -18.63 -5.51 8.87
C PRO A 107 -17.96 -6.76 9.43
N SER A 108 -18.01 -7.85 8.68
CA SER A 108 -17.39 -9.11 9.12
C SER A 108 -15.86 -8.96 9.22
N ALA A 109 -15.22 -9.83 10.02
CA ALA A 109 -13.77 -9.91 10.14
C ALA A 109 -13.04 -10.12 8.79
N TRP A 110 -13.74 -10.65 7.76
CA TRP A 110 -13.20 -10.73 6.40
C TRP A 110 -12.91 -9.35 5.82
N THR A 111 -13.77 -8.36 6.08
CA THR A 111 -13.59 -6.97 5.64
C THR A 111 -12.28 -6.38 6.17
N GLY A 112 -12.05 -6.50 7.48
CA GLY A 112 -10.80 -6.10 8.10
C GLY A 112 -9.58 -6.85 7.55
N THR A 113 -9.71 -8.16 7.34
CA THR A 113 -8.62 -9.01 6.83
C THR A 113 -8.25 -8.62 5.40
N ALA A 114 -9.25 -8.41 4.55
CA ALA A 114 -9.08 -7.94 3.18
C ALA A 114 -8.43 -6.56 3.12
N GLY A 115 -8.78 -5.66 4.04
CA GLY A 115 -8.12 -4.36 4.19
C GLY A 115 -6.61 -4.50 4.49
N VAL A 116 -6.23 -5.44 5.37
CA VAL A 116 -4.82 -5.69 5.70
C VAL A 116 -4.09 -6.28 4.50
N LEU A 117 -4.69 -7.27 3.83
CA LEU A 117 -4.15 -7.87 2.61
C LEU A 117 -3.97 -6.82 1.50
N GLN A 118 -4.94 -5.91 1.34
CA GLN A 118 -4.83 -4.80 0.41
C GLN A 118 -3.61 -3.93 0.74
N CYS A 119 -3.46 -3.46 1.98
CA CYS A 119 -2.32 -2.63 2.37
C CYS A 119 -0.98 -3.36 2.16
N VAL A 120 -0.89 -4.64 2.50
CA VAL A 120 0.32 -5.44 2.30
C VAL A 120 0.63 -5.59 0.80
N CYS A 121 -0.33 -6.02 -0.02
CA CYS A 121 -0.10 -6.20 -1.46
C CYS A 121 0.18 -4.88 -2.19
N VAL A 122 -0.40 -3.77 -1.75
CA VAL A 122 -0.12 -2.46 -2.36
C VAL A 122 1.26 -1.92 -1.98
N LEU A 123 1.72 -2.18 -0.75
CA LEU A 123 3.00 -1.66 -0.24
C LEU A 123 4.18 -2.61 -0.47
N ILE A 124 3.95 -3.89 -0.79
CA ILE A 124 5.02 -4.84 -1.04
C ILE A 124 5.73 -4.47 -2.36
N ARG A 125 7.01 -4.14 -2.24
CA ARG A 125 7.84 -3.65 -3.33
C ARG A 125 9.28 -4.10 -3.15
#